data_AF-A0AAD8FK98-F1
#
_entry.id   AF-A0AAD8FK98-F1
#
_cell.length_a   1.000
_cell.length_b   1.000
_cell.length_c   1.000
_cell.angle_alpha   90.00
_cell.angle_beta   90.00
_cell.angle_gamma   90.00
#
_symmetry.space_group_name_H-M   'P 1'
#
loop_
_entity.id
_entity.type
_entity.pdbx_description
1 polymer ?
#
loop_
_entity_poly.entity_id
_entity_poly.type
_entity_poly.pdbx_seq_one_letter_code
_entity_poly.pdbx_strand_id
1 'polypeptide(L)'
;MAEEELTFTENMDLTLPERNLSNLAIRFPELLPSRHFMDLSRWPIFCILNTELLSTVRKIFVFGNSGNEAIFITDRDDVFAFGSNCSNCLGLGDSHSSFEPRKIDSLCQKKVIDISFGSGPHVVALTQAGEVYSWGHNGYCQLGNGSSSPGFIPGLVTTNVINRKVVKIACGSHHTMALLSDGEVYAWGQNNCGQVGTGSSTNQPSPRKIIATIGTRFAVAIACGQTSSMALLDNGEVYGWGYNGNGQLGIGNNVNQPNPCRVVALQSIIITQIVCGYAHTLALSDEGSIYSWGANSYGQLGTGNKANAVVPAKVTSQSESRFVEIAASHYSHISASMCQNGKVYMWGQCRGQSLTSPWMTRFSSTDDVFAAFSTPQVSWRIYSVDLIKGSRVADAVAAAFDNPETSDIKFVVDGKDIHVHKTILKMRCEHFRSMFQSCWDEGSKESIEITQYSYPVYKAFLKYLYTDDVDLSPDEAIGLLDLSNSYCEELLKMKCESLIRQSISVDNVAMLYAAAIKFGAQTLEDFCFRFSLNHMTAVTQSEAFNKLDESVVKEFIYKASLAGAFRN
;
A
#
# COMPACT_ATOMS: atom_id res chain seq x y z
N MET A 1 72.67 27.56 -26.70
CA MET A 1 72.57 26.23 -27.32
C MET A 1 71.16 26.13 -27.88
N ALA A 2 71.07 26.10 -29.22
CA ALA A 2 69.94 25.94 -30.16
C ALA A 2 68.52 25.79 -29.58
N GLU A 3 67.54 26.67 -29.91
CA GLU A 3 66.69 26.72 -31.15
C GLU A 3 65.77 25.48 -31.26
N GLU A 4 64.47 25.53 -31.59
CA GLU A 4 63.51 26.57 -32.00
C GLU A 4 62.08 25.97 -31.93
N GLU A 5 61.05 26.81 -32.06
CA GLU A 5 59.61 26.48 -32.13
C GLU A 5 59.20 25.70 -33.40
N LEU A 6 58.02 25.03 -33.38
CA LEU A 6 56.87 25.20 -34.32
C LEU A 6 55.97 23.96 -34.53
N THR A 7 54.69 24.17 -34.20
CA THR A 7 53.41 23.82 -34.89
C THR A 7 53.11 22.48 -35.59
N PHE A 8 51.88 22.02 -35.30
CA PHE A 8 50.98 21.10 -36.02
C PHE A 8 50.89 21.32 -37.55
N THR A 9 50.75 20.25 -38.35
CA THR A 9 49.47 19.75 -38.94
C THR A 9 49.71 18.61 -39.97
N GLU A 10 48.66 17.80 -40.15
CA GLU A 10 48.23 17.06 -41.36
C GLU A 10 48.34 15.51 -41.46
N ASN A 11 47.16 15.00 -41.84
CA ASN A 11 46.63 13.68 -42.15
C ASN A 11 47.55 12.66 -42.86
N MET A 12 47.38 11.38 -42.49
CA MET A 12 47.54 10.28 -43.43
C MET A 12 46.54 9.15 -43.13
N ASP A 13 45.75 8.85 -44.16
CA ASP A 13 44.85 7.71 -44.32
C ASP A 13 45.56 6.37 -44.06
N LEU A 14 44.89 5.49 -43.30
CA LEU A 14 45.16 4.05 -43.32
C LEU A 14 43.82 3.30 -43.42
N THR A 15 43.47 2.97 -44.65
CA THR A 15 42.48 1.97 -45.05
C THR A 15 42.84 0.60 -44.49
N LEU A 16 41.92 -0.04 -43.76
CA LEU A 16 41.96 -1.48 -43.43
C LEU A 16 40.74 -2.18 -44.07
N PRO A 17 40.90 -3.41 -44.58
CA PRO A 17 40.00 -4.01 -45.55
C PRO A 17 38.71 -4.57 -44.92
N GLU A 18 37.59 -4.36 -45.61
CA GLU A 18 36.31 -5.01 -45.38
C GLU A 18 36.45 -6.54 -45.41
N ARG A 19 36.24 -7.18 -44.26
CA ARG A 19 35.93 -8.62 -44.20
C ARG A 19 34.48 -8.79 -43.77
N ASN A 20 33.71 -9.37 -44.68
CA ASN A 20 32.38 -9.94 -44.50
C ASN A 20 32.17 -10.53 -43.08
N LEU A 21 31.36 -9.84 -42.28
CA LEU A 21 30.74 -10.37 -41.06
C LEU A 21 29.22 -10.43 -41.24
N SER A 22 28.76 -10.94 -42.37
CA SER A 22 27.39 -11.39 -42.59
C SER A 22 27.31 -12.90 -42.34
N ASN A 23 27.44 -13.35 -41.08
CA ASN A 23 26.90 -14.63 -40.55
C ASN A 23 27.36 -14.96 -39.11
N LEU A 24 27.18 -14.03 -38.18
CA LEU A 24 27.22 -14.35 -36.74
C LEU A 24 26.12 -13.57 -36.01
N ALA A 25 24.88 -13.75 -36.47
CA ALA A 25 23.71 -13.52 -35.63
C ALA A 25 23.68 -14.66 -34.59
N ILE A 26 24.44 -14.50 -33.51
CA ILE A 26 24.19 -15.23 -32.27
C ILE A 26 22.78 -14.81 -31.86
N ARG A 27 21.80 -15.67 -32.15
CA ARG A 27 20.46 -15.56 -31.56
C ARG A 27 20.63 -15.72 -30.05
N PHE A 28 20.75 -14.61 -29.33
CA PHE A 28 20.39 -14.61 -27.93
C PHE A 28 18.89 -14.95 -27.88
N PRO A 29 18.46 -16.01 -27.18
CA PRO A 29 17.08 -16.06 -26.78
C PRO A 29 16.89 -14.85 -25.86
N GLU A 30 16.10 -13.86 -26.28
CA GLU A 30 15.53 -12.88 -25.34
C GLU A 30 14.57 -13.64 -24.42
N LEU A 31 15.15 -14.36 -23.46
CA LEU A 31 14.48 -14.69 -22.22
C LEU A 31 14.35 -13.37 -21.48
N LEU A 32 13.30 -12.61 -21.79
CA LEU A 32 12.87 -11.51 -20.95
C LEU A 32 12.79 -12.06 -19.51
N PRO A 33 13.55 -11.49 -18.55
CA PRO A 33 13.50 -11.96 -17.18
C PRO A 33 12.04 -11.93 -16.72
N SER A 34 11.58 -13.00 -16.07
CA SER A 34 10.21 -13.03 -15.57
C SER A 34 9.95 -11.84 -14.64
N ARG A 35 8.71 -11.37 -14.57
CA ARG A 35 8.33 -10.18 -13.76
C ARG A 35 8.84 -10.28 -12.32
N HIS A 36 8.84 -11.50 -11.78
CA HIS A 36 9.45 -11.89 -10.51
C HIS A 36 10.91 -11.43 -10.33
N PHE A 37 11.75 -11.61 -11.36
CA PHE A 37 13.14 -11.15 -11.35
C PHE A 37 13.24 -9.64 -11.54
N MET A 38 12.33 -9.02 -12.28
CA MET A 38 12.29 -7.56 -12.43
C MET A 38 11.87 -6.85 -11.15
N ASP A 39 11.05 -7.46 -10.30
CA ASP A 39 10.62 -6.86 -9.03
C ASP A 39 11.70 -6.98 -7.96
N LEU A 40 12.32 -8.16 -7.83
CA LEU A 40 13.41 -8.37 -6.87
C LEU A 40 14.71 -7.65 -7.25
N SER A 41 14.98 -7.46 -8.55
CA SER A 41 16.19 -6.75 -8.99
C SER A 41 16.20 -5.26 -8.65
N ARG A 42 15.06 -4.68 -8.26
CA ARG A 42 14.98 -3.30 -7.74
C ARG A 42 15.61 -3.15 -6.37
N TRP A 43 15.76 -4.25 -5.63
CA TRP A 43 16.43 -4.29 -4.33
C TRP A 43 17.84 -4.87 -4.51
N PRO A 44 18.90 -4.05 -4.49
CA PRO A 44 20.25 -4.51 -4.83
C PRO A 44 20.75 -5.68 -3.98
N ILE A 45 20.29 -5.78 -2.72
CA ILE A 45 20.65 -6.87 -1.82
C ILE A 45 20.19 -8.25 -2.33
N PHE A 46 19.13 -8.34 -3.13
CA PHE A 46 18.65 -9.62 -3.67
C PHE A 46 19.39 -10.06 -4.93
N CYS A 47 20.18 -9.18 -5.58
CA CYS A 47 20.91 -9.48 -6.80
C CYS A 47 22.00 -10.55 -6.63
N ILE A 48 22.40 -10.85 -5.39
CA ILE A 48 23.41 -11.87 -5.08
C ILE A 48 22.82 -13.29 -4.96
N LEU A 49 21.49 -13.43 -4.89
CA LEU A 49 20.86 -14.73 -4.72
C LEU A 49 20.71 -15.45 -6.06
N ASN A 50 20.79 -16.78 -6.02
CA ASN A 50 20.61 -17.59 -7.23
C ASN A 50 19.14 -17.60 -7.70
N THR A 51 18.94 -17.92 -8.98
CA THR A 51 17.63 -17.88 -9.63
C THR A 51 16.63 -18.90 -9.08
N GLU A 52 17.12 -20.05 -8.60
CA GLU A 52 16.29 -21.10 -8.01
C GLU A 52 15.64 -20.62 -6.70
N LEU A 53 16.45 -20.11 -5.76
CA LEU A 53 15.99 -19.57 -4.49
C LEU A 53 15.09 -18.37 -4.70
N LEU A 54 15.49 -17.42 -5.57
CA LEU A 54 14.68 -16.25 -5.89
C LEU A 54 13.27 -16.68 -6.32
N SER A 55 13.13 -17.73 -7.12
CA SER A 55 11.81 -18.21 -7.59
C SER A 55 10.87 -18.70 -6.48
N THR A 56 11.40 -19.01 -5.30
CA THR A 56 10.61 -19.42 -4.11
C THR A 56 10.18 -18.23 -3.26
N VAL A 57 10.83 -17.07 -3.39
CA VAL A 57 10.54 -15.87 -2.57
C VAL A 57 9.12 -15.37 -2.83
N ARG A 58 8.40 -15.01 -1.77
CA ARG A 58 7.02 -14.47 -1.83
C ARG A 58 6.89 -13.15 -1.12
N LYS A 59 7.65 -12.94 -0.04
CA LYS A 59 7.68 -11.68 0.66
C LYS A 59 9.11 -11.29 0.97
N ILE A 60 9.39 -9.99 0.92
CA ILE A 60 10.70 -9.45 1.30
C ILE A 60 10.53 -8.27 2.25
N PHE A 61 11.57 -8.04 3.03
CA PHE A 61 11.70 -6.87 3.88
C PHE A 61 13.18 -6.48 3.95
N VAL A 62 13.52 -5.32 3.38
CA VAL A 62 14.87 -4.77 3.39
C VAL A 62 14.92 -3.65 4.43
N PHE A 63 15.93 -3.68 5.28
CA PHE A 63 16.02 -2.78 6.41
C PHE A 63 17.47 -2.45 6.76
N GLY A 64 17.64 -1.73 7.87
CA GLY A 64 18.93 -1.39 8.45
C GLY A 64 19.55 -0.11 7.92
N ASN A 65 20.64 0.31 8.55
CA ASN A 65 21.16 1.68 8.44
C ASN A 65 21.65 2.02 7.02
N SER A 66 22.00 1.00 6.24
CA SER A 66 22.48 1.14 4.86
C SER A 66 21.59 0.42 3.85
N GLY A 67 20.47 -0.17 4.27
CA GLY A 67 19.64 -1.03 3.40
C GLY A 67 20.33 -2.35 3.01
N ASN A 68 21.20 -2.86 3.89
CA ASN A 68 22.07 -4.00 3.63
C ASN A 68 21.67 -5.22 4.48
N GLU A 69 20.45 -5.23 4.99
CA GLU A 69 19.87 -6.30 5.80
C GLU A 69 18.54 -6.71 5.16
N ALA A 70 18.32 -8.01 4.97
CA ALA A 70 17.08 -8.50 4.40
C ALA A 70 16.55 -9.73 5.13
N ILE A 71 15.23 -9.75 5.28
CA ILE A 71 14.44 -10.93 5.62
C ILE A 71 13.54 -11.24 4.43
N PHE A 72 13.41 -12.52 4.08
CA PHE A 72 12.45 -12.95 3.06
C PHE A 72 11.75 -14.24 3.46
N ILE A 73 10.55 -14.42 2.90
CA ILE A 73 9.67 -15.55 3.17
C ILE A 73 9.40 -16.26 1.86
N THR A 74 9.52 -17.58 1.85
CA THR A 74 9.30 -18.42 0.65
C THR A 74 7.85 -18.88 0.52
N ASP A 75 7.51 -19.53 -0.59
CA ASP A 75 6.21 -20.18 -0.82
C ASP A 75 5.87 -21.28 0.18
N ARG A 76 6.90 -21.89 0.77
CA ARG A 76 6.74 -22.86 1.84
C ARG A 76 6.57 -22.20 3.20
N ASP A 77 6.57 -20.87 3.32
CA ASP A 77 6.55 -20.14 4.60
C ASP A 77 7.81 -20.37 5.45
N ASP A 78 8.93 -20.68 4.81
CA ASP A 78 10.24 -20.65 5.44
C ASP A 78 10.77 -19.22 5.46
N VAL A 79 11.35 -18.81 6.58
CA VAL A 79 11.87 -17.45 6.80
C VAL A 79 13.38 -17.48 6.78
N PHE A 80 13.98 -16.61 5.97
CA PHE A 80 15.44 -16.49 5.83
C PHE A 80 15.89 -15.06 6.09
N ALA A 81 17.11 -14.90 6.57
CA ALA A 81 17.79 -13.61 6.66
C ALA A 81 19.23 -13.67 6.13
N PHE A 82 19.69 -12.53 5.63
CA PHE A 82 21.06 -12.33 5.17
C PHE A 82 21.39 -10.82 5.12
N GLY A 83 22.68 -10.53 4.97
CA GLY A 83 23.23 -9.19 4.92
C GLY A 83 24.12 -8.85 6.11
N SER A 84 24.13 -7.59 6.49
CA SER A 84 24.83 -7.06 7.67
C SER A 84 24.17 -7.54 8.97
N ASN A 85 24.96 -7.95 9.95
CA ASN A 85 24.45 -8.43 11.24
C ASN A 85 25.09 -7.73 12.46
N CYS A 86 25.56 -6.49 12.28
CA CYS A 86 26.27 -5.74 13.32
C CYS A 86 25.44 -5.43 14.59
N SER A 87 24.13 -5.69 14.58
CA SER A 87 23.23 -5.50 15.73
C SER A 87 22.40 -6.74 16.06
N ASN A 88 22.86 -7.93 15.62
CA ASN A 88 22.14 -9.21 15.79
C ASN A 88 20.75 -9.19 15.16
N CYS A 89 20.54 -8.30 14.20
CA CYS A 89 19.24 -7.98 13.62
C CYS A 89 18.77 -8.99 12.59
N LEU A 90 19.62 -9.94 12.18
CA LEU A 90 19.22 -11.04 11.31
C LEU A 90 18.52 -12.19 12.07
N GLY A 91 18.63 -12.23 13.41
CA GLY A 91 17.92 -13.23 14.22
C GLY A 91 18.48 -14.66 14.10
N LEU A 92 19.75 -14.79 13.71
CA LEU A 92 20.40 -16.07 13.37
C LEU A 92 21.13 -16.76 14.54
N GLY A 93 21.06 -16.20 15.75
CA GLY A 93 21.76 -16.72 16.93
C GLY A 93 23.22 -16.27 17.07
N ASP A 94 23.70 -15.40 16.18
CA ASP A 94 25.05 -14.85 16.19
C ASP A 94 25.07 -13.41 15.65
N SER A 95 26.27 -12.82 15.57
CA SER A 95 26.53 -11.47 15.06
C SER A 95 27.24 -11.46 13.70
N HIS A 96 27.29 -12.59 13.01
CA HIS A 96 28.05 -12.71 11.76
C HIS A 96 27.22 -12.23 10.58
N SER A 97 27.78 -11.26 9.83
CA SER A 97 27.24 -10.85 8.54
C SER A 97 27.48 -11.96 7.52
N SER A 98 26.48 -12.23 6.68
CA SER A 98 26.57 -13.26 5.64
C SER A 98 25.75 -12.86 4.44
N PHE A 99 26.30 -13.04 3.24
CA PHE A 99 25.54 -12.92 1.99
C PHE A 99 24.84 -14.23 1.61
N GLU A 100 25.14 -15.33 2.30
CA GLU A 100 24.41 -16.59 2.18
C GLU A 100 23.17 -16.58 3.08
N PRO A 101 21.96 -16.76 2.53
CA PRO A 101 20.72 -16.86 3.31
C PRO A 101 20.72 -17.99 4.31
N ARG A 102 20.41 -17.66 5.56
CA ARG A 102 20.24 -18.62 6.65
C ARG A 102 18.82 -18.59 7.16
N LYS A 103 18.29 -19.76 7.54
CA LYS A 103 16.94 -19.87 8.10
C LYS A 103 16.87 -19.23 9.48
N ILE A 104 15.74 -18.59 9.74
CA ILE A 104 15.33 -18.15 11.08
C ILE A 104 14.33 -19.19 11.60
N ASP A 105 14.84 -20.26 12.19
CA ASP A 105 14.03 -21.45 12.51
C ASP A 105 12.82 -21.14 13.41
N SER A 106 12.95 -20.15 14.30
CA SER A 106 11.86 -19.74 15.21
C SER A 106 10.66 -19.08 14.52
N LEU A 107 10.82 -18.60 13.27
CA LEU A 107 9.77 -17.94 12.49
C LEU A 107 9.26 -18.79 11.31
N CYS A 108 9.95 -19.87 10.95
CA CYS A 108 9.49 -20.78 9.91
C CYS A 108 8.11 -21.36 10.26
N GLN A 109 7.21 -21.44 9.27
CA GLN A 109 5.84 -21.95 9.41
C GLN A 109 4.94 -21.14 10.36
N LYS A 110 5.37 -19.96 10.79
CA LYS A 110 4.57 -19.08 11.67
C LYS A 110 3.65 -18.14 10.93
N LYS A 111 3.59 -18.16 9.59
CA LYS A 111 2.77 -17.26 8.77
C LYS A 111 3.02 -15.79 9.12
N VAL A 112 4.26 -15.33 8.94
CA VAL A 112 4.61 -13.92 9.20
C VAL A 112 3.85 -13.01 8.21
N ILE A 113 3.13 -12.04 8.77
CA ILE A 113 2.28 -11.10 8.02
C ILE A 113 2.81 -9.67 8.00
N ASP A 114 3.65 -9.29 8.97
CA ASP A 114 4.22 -7.95 9.06
C ASP A 114 5.61 -7.99 9.72
N ILE A 115 6.48 -7.06 9.33
CA ILE A 115 7.82 -6.88 9.90
C ILE A 115 8.08 -5.38 10.03
N SER A 116 8.60 -4.94 11.17
CA SER A 116 9.03 -3.57 11.42
C SER A 116 10.40 -3.54 12.10
N PHE A 117 11.13 -2.44 11.96
CA PHE A 117 12.49 -2.31 12.50
C PHE A 117 12.77 -0.90 13.01
N GLY A 118 13.80 -0.74 13.84
CA GLY A 118 14.29 0.58 14.29
C GLY A 118 15.76 0.87 13.96
N SER A 119 16.31 1.93 14.54
CA SER A 119 17.71 2.36 14.41
C SER A 119 18.65 1.56 15.31
N GLY A 120 19.82 1.19 14.80
CA GLY A 120 20.72 0.23 15.46
C GLY A 120 19.95 -1.08 15.66
N PRO A 121 19.67 -1.82 14.58
CA PRO A 121 18.34 -2.35 14.36
C PRO A 121 17.89 -3.36 15.44
N HIS A 122 16.71 -3.08 15.98
CA HIS A 122 15.83 -4.10 16.52
C HIS A 122 14.78 -4.42 15.45
N VAL A 123 14.34 -5.67 15.39
CA VAL A 123 13.35 -6.14 14.44
C VAL A 123 12.19 -6.75 15.21
N VAL A 124 10.98 -6.51 14.72
CA VAL A 124 9.74 -7.02 15.27
C VAL A 124 8.96 -7.67 14.14
N ALA A 125 8.50 -8.90 14.33
CA ALA A 125 7.68 -9.63 13.39
C ALA A 125 6.32 -9.97 14.01
N LEU A 126 5.28 -9.89 13.19
CA LEU A 126 3.90 -10.24 13.54
C LEU A 126 3.46 -11.46 12.73
N THR A 127 2.89 -12.45 13.41
CA THR A 127 2.32 -13.65 12.78
C THR A 127 0.83 -13.50 12.52
N GLN A 128 0.28 -14.32 11.62
CA GLN A 128 -1.17 -14.39 11.37
C GLN A 128 -1.99 -14.76 12.62
N ALA A 129 -1.38 -15.50 13.55
CA ALA A 129 -1.97 -15.83 14.85
C ALA A 129 -2.03 -14.64 15.83
N GLY A 130 -1.39 -13.52 15.49
CA GLY A 130 -1.28 -12.34 16.35
C GLY A 130 -0.14 -12.41 17.36
N GLU A 131 0.83 -13.32 17.17
CA GLU A 131 2.03 -13.44 18.00
C GLU A 131 3.07 -12.41 17.56
N VAL A 132 3.71 -11.74 18.52
CA VAL A 132 4.77 -10.74 18.26
C VAL A 132 6.11 -11.31 18.69
N TYR A 133 7.06 -11.33 17.75
CA TYR A 133 8.45 -11.73 17.99
C TYR A 133 9.37 -10.53 17.87
N SER A 134 10.39 -10.42 18.72
CA SER A 134 11.37 -9.33 18.67
C SER A 134 12.81 -9.81 18.90
N TRP A 135 13.77 -9.18 18.23
CA TRP A 135 15.21 -9.45 18.37
C TRP A 135 16.08 -8.27 17.90
N GLY A 136 17.40 -8.39 18.05
CA GLY A 136 18.37 -7.37 17.70
C GLY A 136 18.81 -6.51 18.89
N HIS A 137 19.12 -5.25 18.64
CA HIS A 137 19.54 -4.32 19.70
C HIS A 137 18.46 -4.13 20.76
N ASN A 138 18.85 -3.98 22.03
CA ASN A 138 17.90 -3.77 23.14
C ASN A 138 18.33 -2.73 24.18
N GLY A 139 19.26 -1.83 23.85
CA GLY A 139 19.85 -0.90 24.83
C GLY A 139 18.83 0.04 25.52
N TYR A 140 17.66 0.24 24.93
CA TYR A 140 16.56 1.04 25.48
C TYR A 140 15.30 0.22 25.77
N CYS A 141 15.46 -1.10 25.88
CA CYS A 141 14.39 -2.07 26.16
C CYS A 141 13.34 -2.24 25.04
N GLN A 142 13.67 -1.89 23.79
CA GLN A 142 12.80 -1.99 22.62
C GLN A 142 12.34 -3.41 22.26
N LEU A 143 12.94 -4.46 22.84
CA LEU A 143 12.45 -5.83 22.63
C LEU A 143 11.22 -6.18 23.47
N GLY A 144 10.91 -5.40 24.52
CA GLY A 144 9.71 -5.62 25.34
C GLY A 144 9.73 -6.89 26.20
N ASN A 145 10.92 -7.48 26.38
CA ASN A 145 11.13 -8.76 27.06
C ASN A 145 11.47 -8.64 28.55
N GLY A 146 11.29 -7.46 29.15
CA GLY A 146 11.62 -7.20 30.54
C GLY A 146 13.11 -6.91 30.81
N SER A 147 13.95 -6.86 29.76
CA SER A 147 15.39 -6.62 29.87
C SER A 147 15.88 -5.51 28.93
N SER A 148 17.14 -5.11 29.07
CA SER A 148 17.89 -4.26 28.13
C SER A 148 19.00 -5.00 27.39
N SER A 149 19.01 -6.34 27.46
CA SER A 149 20.02 -7.19 26.82
C SER A 149 19.64 -7.46 25.36
N PRO A 150 20.59 -7.39 24.41
CA PRO A 150 20.32 -7.65 23.00
C PRO A 150 19.80 -9.09 22.78
N GLY A 151 18.92 -9.26 21.79
CA GLY A 151 18.38 -10.55 21.37
C GLY A 151 19.07 -11.04 20.11
N PHE A 152 19.51 -12.30 20.10
CA PHE A 152 20.19 -12.91 18.94
C PHE A 152 19.26 -13.77 18.08
N ILE A 153 18.12 -14.18 18.64
CA ILE A 153 17.07 -14.95 17.97
C ILE A 153 15.72 -14.29 18.25
N PRO A 154 14.73 -14.42 17.34
CA PRO A 154 13.37 -13.95 17.58
C PRO A 154 12.79 -14.55 18.88
N GLY A 155 12.55 -13.69 19.86
CA GLY A 155 11.91 -14.03 21.13
C GLY A 155 10.46 -13.60 21.14
N LEU A 156 9.56 -14.47 21.61
CA LEU A 156 8.15 -14.15 21.74
C LEU A 156 7.95 -13.07 22.83
N VAL A 157 7.27 -11.98 22.49
CA VAL A 157 6.90 -10.92 23.43
C VAL A 157 5.63 -11.34 24.16
N THR A 158 5.75 -11.67 25.45
CA THR A 158 4.64 -12.24 26.23
C THR A 158 4.00 -11.25 27.18
N THR A 159 4.76 -10.36 27.81
CA THR A 159 4.26 -9.49 28.87
C THR A 159 3.14 -8.55 28.38
N ASN A 160 1.97 -8.61 29.03
CA ASN A 160 0.77 -7.80 28.77
C ASN A 160 0.09 -7.95 27.40
N VAL A 161 0.67 -8.72 26.47
CA VAL A 161 0.13 -8.98 25.12
C VAL A 161 -0.07 -10.46 24.82
N ILE A 162 0.35 -11.37 25.72
CA ILE A 162 0.12 -12.81 25.58
C ILE A 162 -1.37 -13.15 25.49
N ASN A 163 -1.72 -14.07 24.59
CA ASN A 163 -3.09 -14.49 24.29
C ASN A 163 -4.00 -13.36 23.80
N ARG A 164 -3.43 -12.24 23.35
CA ARG A 164 -4.17 -11.15 22.72
C ARG A 164 -3.77 -11.08 21.26
N LYS A 165 -4.75 -10.83 20.38
CA LYS A 165 -4.50 -10.82 18.95
C LYS A 165 -3.97 -9.46 18.52
N VAL A 166 -2.66 -9.38 18.30
CA VAL A 166 -2.04 -8.21 17.65
C VAL A 166 -2.35 -8.22 16.16
N VAL A 167 -2.68 -7.05 15.60
CA VAL A 167 -3.06 -6.89 14.19
C VAL A 167 -2.14 -5.96 13.41
N LYS A 168 -1.40 -5.07 14.08
CA LYS A 168 -0.35 -4.23 13.48
C LYS A 168 0.80 -3.99 14.46
N ILE A 169 1.99 -3.80 13.90
CA ILE A 169 3.21 -3.41 14.63
C ILE A 169 3.84 -2.19 13.96
N ALA A 170 4.52 -1.35 14.74
CA ALA A 170 5.30 -0.23 14.21
C ALA A 170 6.52 0.04 15.09
N CYS A 171 7.66 0.30 14.48
CA CYS A 171 8.89 0.64 15.19
C CYS A 171 9.34 2.06 14.83
N GLY A 172 9.76 2.82 15.84
CA GLY A 172 10.59 4.00 15.67
C GLY A 172 12.07 3.66 15.85
N SER A 173 12.90 4.64 16.21
CA SER A 173 14.35 4.42 16.38
C SER A 173 14.65 3.33 17.42
N HIS A 174 14.09 3.47 18.63
CA HIS A 174 14.33 2.58 19.75
C HIS A 174 13.06 2.32 20.58
N HIS A 175 11.88 2.42 19.97
CA HIS A 175 10.61 2.09 20.60
C HIS A 175 9.73 1.32 19.63
N THR A 176 8.81 0.53 20.18
CA THR A 176 7.90 -0.32 19.44
C THR A 176 6.48 -0.06 19.89
N MET A 177 5.54 -0.14 18.94
CA MET A 177 4.11 -0.10 19.15
C MET A 177 3.45 -1.37 18.60
N ALA A 178 2.37 -1.79 19.25
CA ALA A 178 1.49 -2.85 18.80
C ALA A 178 0.03 -2.39 18.91
N LEU A 179 -0.75 -2.67 17.88
CA LEU A 179 -2.19 -2.47 17.84
C LEU A 179 -2.89 -3.82 17.93
N LEU A 180 -3.84 -3.97 18.85
CA LEU A 180 -4.60 -5.18 19.04
C LEU A 180 -5.93 -5.14 18.28
N SER A 181 -6.53 -6.31 18.06
CA SER A 181 -7.79 -6.44 17.31
C SER A 181 -9.00 -5.76 17.97
N ASP A 182 -8.90 -5.46 19.26
CA ASP A 182 -9.90 -4.71 20.04
C ASP A 182 -9.64 -3.19 20.05
N GLY A 183 -8.68 -2.72 19.25
CA GLY A 183 -8.35 -1.31 19.09
C GLY A 183 -7.43 -0.77 20.19
N GLU A 184 -6.96 -1.60 21.13
CA GLU A 184 -6.02 -1.16 22.15
C GLU A 184 -4.60 -1.00 21.58
N VAL A 185 -3.93 0.08 22.02
CA VAL A 185 -2.56 0.40 21.62
C VAL A 185 -1.60 0.14 22.77
N TYR A 186 -0.54 -0.59 22.48
CA TYR A 186 0.56 -0.87 23.39
C TYR A 186 1.86 -0.29 22.86
N ALA A 187 2.72 0.19 23.74
CA ALA A 187 4.05 0.67 23.37
C ALA A 187 5.11 0.31 24.43
N TRP A 188 6.37 0.21 24.01
CA TRP A 188 7.52 -0.06 24.88
C TRP A 188 8.84 0.40 24.25
N GLY A 189 9.93 0.33 25.02
CA GLY A 189 11.26 0.77 24.62
C GLY A 189 11.62 2.16 25.15
N GLN A 190 12.41 2.91 24.36
CA GLN A 190 12.89 4.24 24.69
C GLN A 190 11.73 5.21 24.93
N ASN A 191 11.81 6.03 25.96
CA ASN A 191 10.72 6.95 26.32
C ASN A 191 11.20 8.34 26.78
N ASN A 192 12.44 8.73 26.50
CA ASN A 192 13.01 10.00 26.95
C ASN A 192 12.22 11.25 26.49
N CYS A 193 11.48 11.17 25.38
CA CYS A 193 10.63 12.23 24.86
C CYS A 193 9.14 11.96 25.09
N GLY A 194 8.79 10.86 25.77
CA GLY A 194 7.42 10.46 26.01
C GLY A 194 6.78 9.61 24.91
N GLN A 195 7.58 9.07 23.97
CA GLN A 195 7.10 8.32 22.79
C GLN A 195 6.39 6.99 23.14
N VAL A 196 6.45 6.52 24.38
CA VAL A 196 5.63 5.37 24.83
C VAL A 196 4.22 5.81 25.28
N GLY A 197 3.99 7.11 25.53
CA GLY A 197 2.65 7.65 25.78
C GLY A 197 2.10 7.35 27.18
N THR A 198 2.96 7.19 28.19
CA THR A 198 2.60 6.80 29.57
C THR A 198 2.54 7.96 30.56
N GLY A 199 2.75 9.20 30.11
CA GLY A 199 2.88 10.36 31.00
C GLY A 199 4.23 10.43 31.72
N SER A 200 5.13 9.48 31.44
CA SER A 200 6.48 9.38 31.99
C SER A 200 7.53 9.55 30.89
N SER A 201 8.76 9.85 31.27
CA SER A 201 9.95 9.86 30.39
C SER A 201 10.87 8.64 30.58
N THR A 202 10.46 7.65 31.39
CA THR A 202 11.26 6.45 31.69
C THR A 202 11.02 5.36 30.65
N ASN A 203 12.10 4.73 30.17
CA ASN A 203 12.04 3.60 29.23
C ASN A 203 11.15 2.49 29.80
N GLN A 204 10.40 1.83 28.92
CA GLN A 204 9.45 0.78 29.30
C GLN A 204 9.99 -0.58 28.82
N PRO A 205 10.38 -1.49 29.73
CA PRO A 205 10.96 -2.77 29.34
C PRO A 205 9.94 -3.82 28.90
N SER A 206 8.64 -3.51 28.98
CA SER A 206 7.57 -4.41 28.58
C SER A 206 6.43 -3.61 27.96
N PRO A 207 5.63 -4.23 27.07
CA PRO A 207 4.46 -3.58 26.48
C PRO A 207 3.56 -2.93 27.53
N ARG A 208 3.31 -1.63 27.38
CA ARG A 208 2.41 -0.83 28.23
C ARG A 208 1.22 -0.37 27.42
N LYS A 209 0.01 -0.58 27.96
CA LYS A 209 -1.21 -0.05 27.37
C LYS A 209 -1.20 1.48 27.43
N ILE A 210 -1.53 2.13 26.33
CA ILE A 210 -1.70 3.58 26.25
C ILE A 210 -3.16 3.89 26.63
N ILE A 211 -3.35 4.50 27.81
CA ILE A 211 -4.69 4.82 28.34
C ILE A 211 -4.99 6.32 28.25
N ALA A 212 -3.99 7.17 28.48
CA ALA A 212 -4.18 8.62 28.54
C ALA A 212 -4.73 9.16 27.21
N THR A 213 -5.74 10.02 27.30
CA THR A 213 -6.44 10.67 26.19
C THR A 213 -7.18 9.72 25.24
N ILE A 214 -6.56 8.68 24.69
CA ILE A 214 -7.22 7.70 23.79
C ILE A 214 -8.31 6.92 24.54
N GLY A 215 -8.06 6.53 25.80
CA GLY A 215 -9.05 5.88 26.65
C GLY A 215 -9.46 4.50 26.12
N THR A 216 -10.77 4.27 26.02
CA THR A 216 -11.39 3.04 25.50
C THR A 216 -11.77 3.14 24.02
N ARG A 217 -11.28 4.16 23.30
CA ARG A 217 -11.60 4.37 21.89
C ARG A 217 -10.83 3.40 21.01
N PHE A 218 -11.40 3.09 19.85
CA PHE A 218 -10.91 2.04 18.97
C PHE A 218 -9.88 2.61 17.99
N ALA A 219 -8.61 2.22 18.14
CA ALA A 219 -7.59 2.55 17.15
C ALA A 219 -7.63 1.58 15.95
N VAL A 220 -7.45 2.11 14.74
CA VAL A 220 -7.44 1.33 13.49
C VAL A 220 -6.08 1.31 12.81
N ALA A 221 -5.21 2.28 13.12
CA ALA A 221 -3.83 2.29 12.65
C ALA A 221 -2.87 2.94 13.66
N ILE A 222 -1.60 2.57 13.56
CA ILE A 222 -0.48 3.11 14.33
C ILE A 222 0.68 3.40 13.39
N ALA A 223 1.47 4.43 13.70
CA ALA A 223 2.69 4.73 12.98
C ALA A 223 3.75 5.33 13.92
N CYS A 224 5.02 5.05 13.65
CA CYS A 224 6.14 5.58 14.41
C CYS A 224 7.02 6.45 13.51
N GLY A 225 7.34 7.66 13.96
CA GLY A 225 8.52 8.39 13.48
C GLY A 225 9.76 7.89 14.23
N GLN A 226 10.89 8.60 14.11
CA GLN A 226 12.10 8.24 14.88
C GLN A 226 11.82 8.20 16.40
N THR A 227 11.29 9.29 16.94
CA THR A 227 11.08 9.48 18.39
C THR A 227 9.68 9.99 18.70
N SER A 228 8.74 9.77 17.79
CA SER A 228 7.33 10.17 17.91
C SER A 228 6.43 9.01 17.49
N SER A 229 5.19 9.06 17.94
CA SER A 229 4.20 8.02 17.73
C SER A 229 2.87 8.64 17.34
N MET A 230 2.12 7.92 16.51
CA MET A 230 0.81 8.31 16.02
C MET A 230 -0.18 7.16 16.16
N ALA A 231 -1.43 7.49 16.46
CA ALA A 231 -2.57 6.59 16.35
C ALA A 231 -3.69 7.25 15.56
N LEU A 232 -4.33 6.46 14.69
CA LEU A 232 -5.55 6.80 13.99
C LEU A 232 -6.71 6.01 14.61
N LEU A 233 -7.77 6.71 14.99
CA LEU A 233 -8.99 6.10 15.52
C LEU A 233 -9.99 5.76 14.40
N ASP A 234 -10.93 4.88 14.69
CA ASP A 234 -11.99 4.42 13.77
C ASP A 234 -12.90 5.55 13.25
N ASN A 235 -13.05 6.62 14.02
CA ASN A 235 -13.77 7.83 13.64
C ASN A 235 -12.93 8.83 12.83
N GLY A 236 -11.70 8.48 12.44
CA GLY A 236 -10.80 9.32 11.65
C GLY A 236 -9.97 10.32 12.44
N GLU A 237 -10.08 10.36 13.78
CA GLU A 237 -9.25 11.25 14.60
C GLU A 237 -7.80 10.77 14.69
N VAL A 238 -6.86 11.71 14.62
CA VAL A 238 -5.42 11.44 14.76
C VAL A 238 -4.91 11.95 16.12
N TYR A 239 -4.12 11.12 16.79
CA TYR A 239 -3.42 11.43 18.03
C TYR A 239 -1.91 11.27 17.84
N GLY A 240 -1.12 12.22 18.33
CA GLY A 240 0.33 12.19 18.30
C GLY A 240 0.96 12.38 19.68
N TRP A 241 2.09 11.72 19.94
CA TRP A 241 2.89 11.90 21.15
C TRP A 241 4.38 11.61 20.94
N GLY A 242 5.20 11.93 21.93
CA GLY A 242 6.65 11.82 21.89
C GLY A 242 7.35 13.14 21.54
N TYR A 243 8.46 13.03 20.82
CA TYR A 243 9.29 14.16 20.41
C TYR A 243 8.57 15.07 19.41
N ASN A 244 8.66 16.38 19.59
CA ASN A 244 7.98 17.38 18.76
C ASN A 244 8.86 18.56 18.34
N GLY A 245 10.20 18.45 18.43
CA GLY A 245 11.09 19.57 18.15
C GLY A 245 10.94 20.15 16.73
N ASN A 246 10.47 19.37 15.75
CA ASN A 246 10.21 19.82 14.38
C ASN A 246 8.72 20.04 14.07
N GLY A 247 7.84 19.94 15.07
CA GLY A 247 6.40 20.01 14.86
C GLY A 247 5.77 18.72 14.35
N GLN A 248 6.48 17.59 14.41
CA GLN A 248 6.02 16.30 13.83
C GLN A 248 4.76 15.74 14.48
N LEU A 249 4.32 16.29 15.63
CA LEU A 249 3.05 15.93 16.24
C LEU A 249 1.85 16.69 15.64
N GLY A 250 2.06 17.80 14.94
CA GLY A 250 0.97 18.53 14.25
C GLY A 250 0.04 19.32 15.18
N ILE A 251 0.44 19.52 16.43
CA ILE A 251 -0.39 20.12 17.49
C ILE A 251 -0.25 21.64 17.63
N GLY A 252 0.33 22.31 16.64
CA GLY A 252 0.46 23.77 16.61
C GLY A 252 1.60 24.35 17.48
N ASN A 253 2.51 23.50 17.96
CA ASN A 253 3.69 23.91 18.72
C ASN A 253 4.84 22.89 18.53
N ASN A 254 5.98 23.14 19.18
CA ASN A 254 7.18 22.28 19.15
C ASN A 254 7.47 21.56 20.49
N VAL A 255 6.45 21.41 21.35
CA VAL A 255 6.61 20.85 22.70
C VAL A 255 6.34 19.34 22.68
N ASN A 256 7.26 18.56 23.26
CA ASN A 256 7.12 17.11 23.41
C ASN A 256 5.86 16.78 24.21
N GLN A 257 5.19 15.69 23.83
CA GLN A 257 3.96 15.25 24.50
C GLN A 257 4.19 13.89 25.15
N PRO A 258 4.20 13.78 26.49
CA PRO A 258 4.35 12.51 27.18
C PRO A 258 3.10 11.63 27.15
N ASN A 259 1.96 12.18 26.71
CA ASN A 259 0.70 11.50 26.52
C ASN A 259 0.17 11.76 25.10
N PRO A 260 -0.67 10.88 24.54
CA PRO A 260 -1.39 11.15 23.29
C PRO A 260 -2.11 12.50 23.31
N CYS A 261 -1.88 13.30 22.28
CA CYS A 261 -2.51 14.61 22.09
C CYS A 261 -3.24 14.62 20.74
N ARG A 262 -4.48 15.13 20.72
CA ARG A 262 -5.28 15.19 19.49
C ARG A 262 -4.70 16.21 18.53
N VAL A 263 -4.61 15.86 17.24
CA VAL A 263 -4.28 16.81 16.17
C VAL A 263 -5.52 17.60 15.79
N VAL A 264 -5.83 18.65 16.57
CA VAL A 264 -7.09 19.43 16.45
C VAL A 264 -7.27 20.06 15.07
N ALA A 265 -6.18 20.38 14.37
CA ALA A 265 -6.23 20.92 13.01
C ALA A 265 -6.89 19.97 11.98
N LEU A 266 -7.04 18.67 12.29
CA LEU A 266 -7.74 17.68 11.46
C LEU A 266 -9.15 17.35 11.95
N GLN A 267 -9.71 18.09 12.92
CA GLN A 267 -10.99 17.75 13.56
C GLN A 267 -12.18 17.59 12.60
N SER A 268 -12.16 18.29 11.46
CA SER A 268 -13.24 18.23 10.44
C SER A 268 -12.86 17.39 9.22
N ILE A 269 -11.80 16.58 9.31
CA ILE A 269 -11.29 15.77 8.22
C ILE A 269 -11.22 14.33 8.70
N ILE A 270 -11.86 13.41 7.98
CA ILE A 270 -11.82 11.99 8.30
C ILE A 270 -10.57 11.37 7.70
N ILE A 271 -9.62 11.00 8.56
CA ILE A 271 -8.37 10.36 8.13
C ILE A 271 -8.57 8.85 8.01
N THR A 272 -8.02 8.25 6.95
CA THR A 272 -8.08 6.81 6.66
C THR A 272 -6.71 6.13 6.70
N GLN A 273 -5.62 6.87 6.49
CA GLN A 273 -4.25 6.36 6.63
C GLN A 273 -3.35 7.38 7.32
N ILE A 274 -2.40 6.88 8.11
CA ILE A 274 -1.36 7.66 8.77
C ILE A 274 -0.02 6.94 8.60
N VAL A 275 1.01 7.65 8.14
CA VAL A 275 2.38 7.13 8.06
C VAL A 275 3.36 8.19 8.55
N CYS A 276 4.50 7.73 9.07
CA CYS A 276 5.54 8.59 9.61
C CYS A 276 6.85 8.36 8.86
N GLY A 277 7.47 9.47 8.44
CA GLY A 277 8.86 9.47 8.02
C GLY A 277 9.81 9.74 9.19
N TYR A 278 11.05 10.13 8.89
CA TYR A 278 12.06 10.38 9.94
C TYR A 278 11.59 11.34 11.04
N ALA A 279 11.12 12.53 10.66
CA ALA A 279 10.58 13.54 11.57
C ALA A 279 9.41 14.30 10.92
N HIS A 280 8.67 13.64 10.03
CA HIS A 280 7.50 14.19 9.36
C HIS A 280 6.39 13.14 9.34
N THR A 281 5.15 13.58 9.14
CA THR A 281 3.97 12.73 9.16
C THR A 281 3.11 13.04 7.95
N LEU A 282 2.53 12.01 7.35
CA LEU A 282 1.55 12.12 6.27
C LEU A 282 0.23 11.48 6.72
N ALA A 283 -0.88 12.13 6.41
CA ALA A 283 -2.22 11.63 6.63
C ALA A 283 -3.02 11.67 5.32
N LEU A 284 -3.78 10.61 5.04
CA LEU A 284 -4.66 10.51 3.89
C LEU A 284 -6.10 10.60 4.39
N SER A 285 -6.87 11.54 3.84
CA SER A 285 -8.31 11.64 4.12
C SER A 285 -9.13 10.63 3.32
N ASP A 286 -10.35 10.35 3.76
CA ASP A 286 -11.34 9.59 3.00
C ASP A 286 -11.67 10.25 1.66
N GLU A 287 -11.60 11.58 1.58
CA GLU A 287 -11.71 12.38 0.34
C GLU A 287 -10.53 12.20 -0.63
N GLY A 288 -9.47 11.47 -0.25
CA GLY A 288 -8.29 11.25 -1.09
C GLY A 288 -7.36 12.46 -1.17
N SER A 289 -7.45 13.39 -0.21
CA SER A 289 -6.49 14.48 -0.01
C SER A 289 -5.40 14.08 0.99
N ILE A 290 -4.15 14.45 0.71
CA ILE A 290 -3.00 14.22 1.59
C ILE A 290 -2.70 15.48 2.41
N TYR A 291 -2.45 15.29 3.70
CA TYR A 291 -1.98 16.31 4.63
C TYR A 291 -0.61 15.91 5.18
N SER A 292 0.28 16.87 5.38
CA SER A 292 1.64 16.65 5.85
C SER A 292 2.07 17.68 6.90
N TRP A 293 2.90 17.27 7.85
CA TRP A 293 3.48 18.16 8.86
C TRP A 293 4.79 17.61 9.43
N GLY A 294 5.51 18.44 10.19
CA GLY A 294 6.80 18.15 10.80
C GLY A 294 7.98 18.79 10.05
N ALA A 295 9.11 18.09 10.07
CA ALA A 295 10.34 18.53 9.42
C ALA A 295 10.20 18.57 7.89
N ASN A 296 10.78 19.59 7.25
CA ASN A 296 10.66 19.82 5.81
C ASN A 296 11.98 20.22 5.10
N SER A 297 13.14 20.01 5.73
CA SER A 297 14.43 20.48 5.19
C SER A 297 14.76 19.96 3.78
N TYR A 298 14.17 18.85 3.36
CA TYR A 298 14.33 18.24 2.04
C TYR A 298 13.08 18.37 1.15
N GLY A 299 12.05 19.07 1.60
CA GLY A 299 10.78 19.19 0.86
C GLY A 299 9.81 18.04 1.08
N GLN A 300 10.04 17.17 2.08
CA GLN A 300 9.24 15.98 2.36
C GLN A 300 7.78 16.25 2.74
N LEU A 301 7.41 17.51 3.00
CA LEU A 301 6.00 17.88 3.18
C LEU A 301 5.27 18.07 1.84
N GLY A 302 5.96 18.25 0.72
CA GLY A 302 5.32 18.38 -0.60
C GLY A 302 4.50 19.68 -0.76
N THR A 303 4.84 20.72 0.01
CA THR A 303 4.12 22.01 0.07
C THR A 303 4.75 23.10 -0.79
N GLY A 304 5.67 22.75 -1.69
CA GLY A 304 6.38 23.68 -2.58
C GLY A 304 7.49 24.48 -1.91
N ASN A 305 7.78 24.25 -0.63
CA ASN A 305 8.82 24.93 0.13
C ASN A 305 9.58 23.96 1.07
N LYS A 306 10.52 24.48 1.86
CA LYS A 306 11.36 23.71 2.80
C LYS A 306 11.15 24.09 4.28
N ALA A 307 10.09 24.84 4.60
CA ALA A 307 9.80 25.26 5.96
C ALA A 307 9.09 24.13 6.73
N ASN A 308 9.52 23.88 7.97
CA ASN A 308 8.83 22.95 8.87
C ASN A 308 7.40 23.43 9.12
N ALA A 309 6.47 22.49 9.32
CA ALA A 309 5.08 22.79 9.63
C ALA A 309 4.68 22.17 10.96
N VAL A 310 4.23 22.99 11.91
CA VAL A 310 3.75 22.53 13.23
C VAL A 310 2.27 22.17 13.23
N VAL A 311 1.58 22.39 12.12
CA VAL A 311 0.20 21.99 11.86
C VAL A 311 0.13 21.27 10.51
N PRO A 312 -0.79 20.30 10.35
CA PRO A 312 -1.09 19.66 9.06
C PRO A 312 -1.36 20.69 7.96
N ALA A 313 -0.62 20.59 6.87
CA ALA A 313 -0.81 21.36 5.65
C ALA A 313 -1.21 20.43 4.50
N LYS A 314 -2.15 20.84 3.66
CA LYS A 314 -2.55 20.05 2.49
C LYS A 314 -1.38 20.01 1.49
N VAL A 315 -1.04 18.81 0.99
CA VAL A 315 0.01 18.61 0.00
C VAL A 315 -0.43 19.16 -1.34
N THR A 316 0.42 19.96 -2.00
CA THR A 316 0.13 20.56 -3.29
C THR A 316 0.41 19.55 -4.39
N SER A 317 -0.62 18.96 -5.01
CA SER A 317 -0.47 18.01 -6.11
C SER A 317 -1.19 18.49 -7.37
N GLN A 318 -0.62 18.16 -8.53
CA GLN A 318 -1.25 18.34 -9.85
C GLN A 318 -2.08 17.11 -10.28
N SER A 319 -2.26 16.13 -9.39
CA SER A 319 -3.10 14.97 -9.70
C SER A 319 -4.57 15.38 -9.82
N GLU A 320 -5.19 15.02 -10.94
CA GLU A 320 -6.64 15.11 -11.14
C GLU A 320 -7.38 13.91 -10.51
N SER A 321 -6.65 12.91 -10.00
CA SER A 321 -7.19 11.70 -9.37
C SER A 321 -6.92 11.68 -7.86
N ARG A 322 -7.83 11.06 -7.11
CA ARG A 322 -7.76 10.92 -5.65
C ARG A 322 -6.60 10.00 -5.25
N PHE A 323 -5.94 10.34 -4.16
CA PHE A 323 -4.91 9.48 -3.57
C PHE A 323 -5.56 8.34 -2.79
N VAL A 324 -4.99 7.14 -2.92
CA VAL A 324 -5.46 5.90 -2.28
C VAL A 324 -4.40 5.26 -1.39
N GLU A 325 -3.15 5.71 -1.47
CA GLU A 325 -2.05 5.21 -0.66
C GLU A 325 -1.06 6.34 -0.34
N ILE A 326 -0.55 6.36 0.89
CA ILE A 326 0.59 7.17 1.32
C ILE A 326 1.67 6.27 1.91
N ALA A 327 2.93 6.62 1.68
CA ALA A 327 4.07 5.85 2.13
C ALA A 327 5.19 6.77 2.65
N ALA A 328 5.69 6.44 3.83
CA ALA A 328 6.83 7.07 4.49
C ALA A 328 7.53 6.02 5.34
N SER A 329 8.83 6.18 5.56
CA SER A 329 9.61 5.33 6.46
C SER A 329 10.29 6.18 7.52
N HIS A 330 10.21 5.77 8.78
CA HIS A 330 10.88 6.41 9.91
C HIS A 330 12.39 6.57 9.72
N TYR A 331 13.00 5.90 8.73
CA TYR A 331 14.42 5.98 8.43
C TYR A 331 14.78 7.06 7.40
N SER A 332 13.82 7.62 6.68
CA SER A 332 14.08 8.47 5.52
C SER A 332 13.26 9.76 5.50
N HIS A 333 13.73 10.69 4.68
CA HIS A 333 13.06 11.96 4.40
C HIS A 333 12.34 11.94 3.04
N ILE A 334 12.01 10.76 2.52
CA ILE A 334 11.22 10.60 1.30
C ILE A 334 9.77 10.34 1.66
N SER A 335 8.87 10.83 0.81
CA SER A 335 7.45 10.59 0.86
C SER A 335 7.00 10.08 -0.50
N ALA A 336 6.04 9.16 -0.50
CA ALA A 336 5.43 8.67 -1.72
C ALA A 336 3.92 8.52 -1.56
N SER A 337 3.22 8.50 -2.68
CA SER A 337 1.77 8.26 -2.71
C SER A 337 1.35 7.65 -4.03
N MET A 338 0.22 6.96 -4.04
CA MET A 338 -0.38 6.42 -5.26
C MET A 338 -1.80 6.95 -5.43
N CYS A 339 -2.15 7.29 -6.67
CA CYS A 339 -3.50 7.67 -7.06
C CYS A 339 -4.33 6.46 -7.46
N GLN A 340 -5.65 6.60 -7.46
CA GLN A 340 -6.58 5.55 -7.86
C GLN A 340 -6.32 5.00 -9.27
N ASN A 341 -5.84 5.84 -10.19
CA ASN A 341 -5.45 5.46 -11.54
C ASN A 341 -4.07 4.77 -11.64
N GLY A 342 -3.48 4.36 -10.51
CA GLY A 342 -2.19 3.67 -10.44
C GLY A 342 -0.96 4.58 -10.61
N LYS A 343 -1.12 5.90 -10.78
CA LYS A 343 0.02 6.82 -10.87
C LYS A 343 0.69 7.00 -9.51
N VAL A 344 2.00 6.75 -9.46
CA VAL A 344 2.82 6.89 -8.25
C VAL A 344 3.59 8.21 -8.26
N TYR A 345 3.55 8.93 -7.15
CA TYR A 345 4.24 10.20 -6.92
C TYR A 345 5.28 10.05 -5.79
N MET A 346 6.36 10.81 -5.86
CA MET A 346 7.39 10.87 -4.82
C MET A 346 7.89 12.30 -4.60
N TRP A 347 8.28 12.63 -3.37
CA TRP A 347 8.90 13.92 -3.01
C TRP A 347 9.74 13.81 -1.74
N GLY A 348 10.41 14.90 -1.33
CA GLY A 348 11.38 14.90 -0.25
C GLY A 348 12.79 14.59 -0.72
N GLN A 349 13.55 13.82 0.07
CA GLN A 349 14.92 13.46 -0.26
C GLN A 349 14.98 12.24 -1.20
N CYS A 350 15.17 12.48 -2.49
CA CYS A 350 15.24 11.44 -3.52
C CYS A 350 16.66 11.35 -4.08
N ARG A 351 17.41 10.27 -3.78
CA ARG A 351 18.82 10.07 -4.18
C ARG A 351 19.72 11.30 -3.91
N GLY A 352 19.54 11.90 -2.74
CA GLY A 352 20.28 13.09 -2.31
C GLY A 352 19.74 14.43 -2.83
N GLN A 353 18.78 14.44 -3.76
CA GLN A 353 18.10 15.65 -4.22
C GLN A 353 16.89 15.98 -3.36
N SER A 354 16.53 17.27 -3.24
CA SER A 354 15.34 17.72 -2.52
C SER A 354 14.22 18.08 -3.51
N LEU A 355 13.12 17.35 -3.47
CA LEU A 355 11.91 17.64 -4.22
C LEU A 355 10.86 18.23 -3.28
N THR A 356 10.48 19.49 -3.48
CA THR A 356 9.53 20.21 -2.60
C THR A 356 8.06 20.01 -2.95
N SER A 357 7.78 19.38 -4.08
CA SER A 357 6.43 19.06 -4.55
C SER A 357 6.37 17.62 -5.05
N PRO A 358 5.21 16.94 -4.97
CA PRO A 358 4.98 15.61 -5.53
C PRO A 358 5.39 15.53 -7.00
N TRP A 359 6.30 14.61 -7.31
CA TRP A 359 6.76 14.35 -8.67
C TRP A 359 6.23 13.00 -9.15
N MET A 360 5.56 12.99 -10.30
CA MET A 360 5.02 11.76 -10.91
C MET A 360 6.15 10.87 -11.41
N THR A 361 6.09 9.59 -11.07
CA THR A 361 7.06 8.56 -11.46
C THR A 361 6.49 7.66 -12.55
N ARG A 362 7.33 6.74 -13.06
CA ARG A 362 6.90 5.64 -13.94
C ARG A 362 6.67 4.33 -13.19
N PHE A 363 6.70 4.36 -11.86
CA PHE A 363 6.48 3.19 -11.03
C PHE A 363 5.00 2.88 -10.92
N SER A 364 4.72 1.61 -10.65
CA SER A 364 3.37 1.07 -10.40
C SER A 364 3.11 0.82 -8.91
N SER A 365 4.14 0.90 -8.05
CA SER A 365 4.00 0.78 -6.60
C SER A 365 4.83 1.84 -5.88
N THR A 366 4.40 2.25 -4.68
CA THR A 366 5.22 3.08 -3.78
C THR A 366 6.45 2.32 -3.28
N ASP A 367 6.41 0.99 -3.18
CA ASP A 367 7.56 0.17 -2.76
C ASP A 367 8.77 0.38 -3.68
N ASP A 368 8.53 0.59 -4.97
CA ASP A 368 9.54 0.87 -5.98
C ASP A 368 10.25 2.21 -5.75
N VAL A 369 9.52 3.21 -5.25
CA VAL A 369 10.09 4.51 -4.88
C VAL A 369 11.12 4.31 -3.78
N PHE A 370 10.82 3.48 -2.78
CA PHE A 370 11.75 3.21 -1.69
C PHE A 370 12.94 2.37 -2.17
N ALA A 371 12.71 1.34 -2.98
CA ALA A 371 13.79 0.52 -3.54
C ALA A 371 14.78 1.36 -4.39
N ALA A 372 14.28 2.30 -5.19
CA ALA A 372 15.12 3.03 -6.16
C ALA A 372 15.61 4.41 -5.67
N PHE A 373 14.83 5.14 -4.89
CA PHE A 373 15.07 6.57 -4.60
C PHE A 373 15.25 6.92 -3.12
N SER A 374 14.90 6.04 -2.18
CA SER A 374 15.13 6.31 -0.76
C SER A 374 16.62 6.18 -0.39
N THR A 375 17.02 6.87 0.68
CA THR A 375 18.40 6.82 1.20
C THR A 375 18.33 6.73 2.72
N PRO A 376 18.65 5.58 3.33
CA PRO A 376 18.99 4.29 2.72
C PRO A 376 17.80 3.63 1.99
N GLN A 377 18.09 2.66 1.11
CA GLN A 377 17.09 1.86 0.39
C GLN A 377 16.47 0.82 1.32
N VAL A 378 15.42 1.21 2.03
CA VAL A 378 14.74 0.36 3.01
C VAL A 378 13.24 0.28 2.71
N SER A 379 12.65 -0.87 3.00
CA SER A 379 11.21 -1.09 2.84
C SER A 379 10.43 -0.28 3.87
N TRP A 380 9.30 0.32 3.45
CA TRP A 380 8.37 0.99 4.35
C TRP A 380 7.29 0.05 4.89
N ARG A 381 7.12 -1.11 4.25
CA ARG A 381 6.25 -2.24 4.63
C ARG A 381 6.85 -3.56 4.12
N ILE A 382 6.28 -4.69 4.53
CA ILE A 382 6.56 -5.97 3.88
C ILE A 382 6.07 -5.96 2.43
N TYR A 383 6.96 -6.28 1.48
CA TYR A 383 6.65 -6.29 0.06
C TYR A 383 6.30 -7.70 -0.40
N SER A 384 5.12 -7.89 -0.98
CA SER A 384 4.71 -9.15 -1.60
C SER A 384 5.16 -9.18 -3.05
N VAL A 385 5.86 -10.24 -3.42
CA VAL A 385 6.36 -10.45 -4.79
C VAL A 385 5.33 -11.27 -5.57
N ASP A 386 4.71 -10.65 -6.57
CA ASP A 386 3.74 -11.33 -7.43
C ASP A 386 4.45 -12.21 -8.47
N LEU A 387 4.19 -13.52 -8.47
CA LEU A 387 4.74 -14.40 -9.51
C LEU A 387 4.00 -14.25 -10.81
N ILE A 388 4.70 -13.77 -11.83
CA ILE A 388 4.35 -13.99 -13.22
C ILE A 388 5.57 -14.62 -13.90
N LYS A 389 5.57 -15.94 -14.11
CA LYS A 389 6.51 -16.65 -15.00
C LYS A 389 5.87 -16.71 -16.40
N GLY A 390 6.49 -16.07 -17.40
CA GLY A 390 6.01 -16.02 -18.79
C GLY A 390 4.84 -15.05 -19.01
N SER A 391 4.42 -14.83 -20.27
CA SER A 391 3.06 -14.35 -20.53
C SER A 391 2.12 -15.42 -19.98
N ARG A 392 1.29 -15.06 -19.00
CA ARG A 392 0.29 -15.97 -18.45
C ARG A 392 -0.60 -16.44 -19.61
N VAL A 393 -1.17 -17.63 -19.51
CA VAL A 393 -2.34 -17.98 -20.34
C VAL A 393 -3.38 -16.86 -20.25
N ALA A 394 -3.53 -16.25 -19.07
CA ALA A 394 -4.33 -15.04 -18.86
C ALA A 394 -3.92 -13.85 -19.74
N ASP A 395 -2.62 -13.60 -19.96
CA ASP A 395 -2.14 -12.49 -20.81
C ASP A 395 -2.44 -12.77 -22.29
N ALA A 396 -2.30 -14.03 -22.73
CA ALA A 396 -2.66 -14.44 -24.09
C ALA A 396 -4.18 -14.41 -24.32
N VAL A 397 -4.96 -14.83 -23.33
CA VAL A 397 -6.42 -14.72 -23.33
C VAL A 397 -6.83 -13.24 -23.35
N ALA A 398 -6.21 -12.40 -22.52
CA ALA A 398 -6.46 -10.95 -22.50
C ALA A 398 -6.17 -10.31 -23.86
N ALA A 399 -5.09 -10.69 -24.53
CA ALA A 399 -4.74 -10.20 -25.87
C ALA A 399 -5.71 -10.69 -26.97
N ALA A 400 -6.43 -11.79 -26.74
CA ALA A 400 -7.46 -12.28 -27.67
C ALA A 400 -8.81 -11.55 -27.52
N PHE A 401 -8.99 -10.72 -26.49
CA PHE A 401 -10.23 -9.96 -26.32
C PHE A 401 -10.38 -8.88 -27.41
N ASP A 402 -11.59 -8.78 -27.98
CA ASP A 402 -11.94 -7.80 -29.03
C ASP A 402 -11.11 -7.94 -30.32
N ASN A 403 -10.65 -9.16 -30.63
CA ASN A 403 -9.91 -9.47 -31.85
C ASN A 403 -10.84 -10.10 -32.93
N PRO A 404 -11.07 -9.42 -34.07
CA PRO A 404 -11.95 -9.91 -35.14
C PRO A 404 -11.38 -11.12 -35.89
N GLU A 405 -10.06 -11.35 -35.86
CA GLU A 405 -9.43 -12.47 -36.58
C GLU A 405 -9.64 -13.81 -35.87
N THR A 406 -9.82 -13.81 -34.55
CA THR A 406 -9.88 -15.04 -33.74
C THR A 406 -11.26 -15.31 -33.13
N SER A 407 -12.14 -14.30 -33.08
CA SER A 407 -13.48 -14.40 -32.49
C SER A 407 -14.45 -15.28 -33.29
N ASP A 408 -15.36 -15.97 -32.59
CA ASP A 408 -16.42 -16.80 -33.18
C ASP A 408 -17.84 -16.22 -32.95
N ILE A 409 -17.93 -15.05 -32.29
CA ILE A 409 -19.16 -14.29 -32.06
C ILE A 409 -18.87 -12.80 -31.84
N LYS A 410 -19.81 -11.95 -32.22
CA LYS A 410 -19.78 -10.53 -31.90
C LYS A 410 -21.03 -10.05 -31.15
N PHE A 411 -20.84 -9.10 -30.24
CA PHE A 411 -21.92 -8.36 -29.62
C PHE A 411 -22.00 -6.96 -30.22
N VAL A 412 -23.20 -6.52 -30.58
CA VAL A 412 -23.47 -5.18 -31.09
C VAL A 412 -24.13 -4.39 -29.97
N VAL A 413 -23.44 -3.38 -29.45
CA VAL A 413 -23.91 -2.52 -28.36
C VAL A 413 -23.75 -1.07 -28.80
N ASP A 414 -24.82 -0.27 -28.77
CA ASP A 414 -24.83 1.11 -29.28
C ASP A 414 -24.27 1.23 -30.72
N GLY A 415 -24.52 0.22 -31.57
CA GLY A 415 -24.03 0.17 -32.95
C GLY A 415 -22.53 -0.10 -33.10
N LYS A 416 -21.83 -0.47 -32.02
CA LYS A 416 -20.42 -0.86 -32.03
C LYS A 416 -20.26 -2.35 -31.78
N ASP A 417 -19.34 -2.96 -32.52
CA ASP A 417 -19.04 -4.39 -32.42
C ASP A 417 -18.02 -4.68 -31.32
N ILE A 418 -18.22 -5.78 -30.59
CA ILE A 418 -17.29 -6.34 -29.61
C ILE A 418 -17.06 -7.81 -29.95
N HIS A 419 -15.83 -8.16 -30.30
CA HIS A 419 -15.47 -9.49 -30.81
C HIS A 419 -15.01 -10.41 -29.67
N VAL A 420 -15.68 -11.55 -29.49
CA VAL A 420 -15.42 -12.47 -28.36
C VAL A 420 -15.53 -13.93 -28.78
N HIS A 421 -15.27 -14.84 -27.84
CA HIS A 421 -15.15 -16.28 -28.07
C HIS A 421 -16.16 -17.02 -27.19
N LYS A 422 -17.10 -17.75 -27.80
CA LYS A 422 -18.17 -18.52 -27.13
C LYS A 422 -17.60 -19.42 -26.05
N THR A 423 -16.46 -20.07 -26.32
CA THR A 423 -15.79 -20.98 -25.38
C THR A 423 -15.44 -20.28 -24.06
N ILE A 424 -14.86 -19.08 -24.11
CA ILE A 424 -14.47 -18.33 -22.91
C ILE A 424 -15.72 -17.91 -22.12
N LEU A 425 -16.75 -17.42 -22.82
CA LEU A 425 -18.02 -17.04 -22.20
C LEU A 425 -18.70 -18.23 -21.49
N LYS A 426 -18.80 -19.39 -22.14
CA LYS A 426 -19.36 -20.62 -21.54
C LYS A 426 -18.57 -21.12 -20.34
N MET A 427 -17.25 -20.93 -20.33
CA MET A 427 -16.43 -21.34 -19.18
C MET A 427 -16.59 -20.39 -18.00
N ARG A 428 -16.76 -19.09 -18.24
CA ARG A 428 -16.62 -18.06 -17.22
C ARG A 428 -17.94 -17.51 -16.69
N CYS A 429 -19.05 -17.70 -17.40
CA CYS A 429 -20.34 -17.17 -17.02
C CYS A 429 -21.45 -18.21 -17.19
N GLU A 430 -22.22 -18.45 -16.12
CA GLU A 430 -23.30 -19.46 -16.15
C GLU A 430 -24.43 -19.05 -17.08
N HIS A 431 -24.78 -17.76 -17.13
CA HIS A 431 -25.78 -17.23 -18.05
C HIS A 431 -25.44 -17.59 -19.51
N PHE A 432 -24.20 -17.34 -19.95
CA PHE A 432 -23.76 -17.70 -21.29
C PHE A 432 -23.66 -19.21 -21.50
N ARG A 433 -23.28 -19.98 -20.47
CA ARG A 433 -23.27 -21.45 -20.54
C ARG A 433 -24.66 -21.99 -20.86
N SER A 434 -25.69 -21.49 -20.19
CA SER A 434 -27.09 -21.86 -20.45
C SER A 434 -27.58 -21.31 -21.79
N MET A 435 -27.23 -20.07 -22.14
CA MET A 435 -27.58 -19.46 -23.43
C MET A 435 -27.09 -20.30 -24.62
N PHE A 436 -25.95 -20.98 -24.47
CA PHE A 436 -25.32 -21.76 -25.53
C PHE A 436 -25.38 -23.29 -25.34
N GLN A 437 -26.32 -23.81 -24.53
CA GLN A 437 -26.35 -25.23 -24.14
C GLN A 437 -27.10 -26.18 -25.11
N SER A 438 -27.92 -25.67 -26.04
CA SER A 438 -28.57 -26.53 -27.06
C SER A 438 -29.21 -25.70 -28.18
N CYS A 439 -28.94 -26.08 -29.43
CA CYS A 439 -29.56 -25.57 -30.68
C CYS A 439 -29.10 -24.19 -31.20
N TRP A 440 -27.85 -23.80 -30.98
CA TRP A 440 -27.21 -22.87 -31.92
C TRP A 440 -26.38 -23.71 -32.89
N ASP A 441 -27.00 -24.11 -34.00
CA ASP A 441 -26.28 -24.70 -35.13
C ASP A 441 -25.10 -23.78 -35.46
N GLU A 442 -23.93 -24.38 -35.73
CA GLU A 442 -22.63 -23.74 -35.94
C GLU A 442 -22.59 -22.64 -37.02
N GLY A 443 -23.73 -22.30 -37.65
CA GLY A 443 -23.85 -21.22 -38.64
C GLY A 443 -25.02 -20.24 -38.47
N SER A 444 -25.74 -20.19 -37.33
CA SER A 444 -27.06 -19.49 -37.32
C SER A 444 -27.14 -18.07 -36.73
N LYS A 445 -26.19 -17.57 -35.91
CA LYS A 445 -26.08 -16.12 -35.58
C LYS A 445 -24.65 -15.75 -35.19
N GLU A 446 -23.97 -14.97 -36.04
CA GLU A 446 -22.65 -14.41 -35.73
C GLU A 446 -22.73 -13.18 -34.81
N SER A 447 -23.92 -12.56 -34.67
CA SER A 447 -24.12 -11.34 -33.90
C SER A 447 -25.26 -11.41 -32.87
N ILE A 448 -25.03 -10.82 -31.69
CA ILE A 448 -26.03 -10.61 -30.63
C ILE A 448 -26.18 -9.10 -30.38
N GLU A 449 -27.40 -8.57 -30.46
CA GLU A 449 -27.68 -7.16 -30.14
C GLU A 449 -28.01 -6.99 -28.66
N ILE A 450 -27.38 -6.00 -28.02
CA ILE A 450 -27.64 -5.62 -26.63
C ILE A 450 -28.09 -4.16 -26.61
N THR A 451 -29.29 -3.93 -26.06
CA THR A 451 -29.91 -2.61 -25.98
C THR A 451 -30.09 -2.10 -24.56
N GLN A 452 -29.84 -2.95 -23.56
CA GLN A 452 -30.11 -2.66 -22.14
C GLN A 452 -28.95 -1.95 -21.43
N TYR A 453 -27.73 -2.07 -21.96
CA TYR A 453 -26.52 -1.57 -21.33
C TYR A 453 -25.72 -0.74 -22.34
N SER A 454 -25.00 0.27 -21.85
CA SER A 454 -24.13 1.07 -22.68
C SER A 454 -22.90 0.27 -23.13
N TYR A 455 -22.31 0.68 -24.27
CA TYR A 455 -21.11 0.06 -24.80
C TYR A 455 -19.97 -0.07 -23.78
N PRO A 456 -19.57 0.97 -23.01
CA PRO A 456 -18.49 0.85 -22.03
C PRO A 456 -18.76 -0.23 -20.97
N VAL A 457 -19.97 -0.24 -20.42
CA VAL A 457 -20.38 -1.18 -19.36
C VAL A 457 -20.35 -2.62 -19.88
N TYR A 458 -20.99 -2.87 -21.03
CA TYR A 458 -21.07 -4.21 -21.57
C TYR A 458 -19.71 -4.72 -22.07
N LYS A 459 -18.89 -3.83 -22.65
CA LYS A 459 -17.51 -4.16 -23.02
C LYS A 459 -16.65 -4.51 -21.82
N ALA A 460 -16.75 -3.75 -20.73
CA ALA A 460 -16.01 -4.03 -19.51
C ALA A 460 -16.44 -5.36 -18.87
N PHE A 461 -17.73 -5.69 -18.91
CA PHE A 461 -18.21 -7.00 -18.49
C PHE A 461 -17.58 -8.13 -19.30
N LEU A 462 -17.62 -8.04 -20.64
CA LEU A 462 -17.02 -9.05 -21.50
C LEU A 462 -15.51 -9.13 -21.30
N LYS A 463 -14.81 -7.99 -21.13
CA LYS A 463 -13.38 -7.94 -20.82
C LYS A 463 -13.06 -8.62 -19.49
N TYR A 464 -13.89 -8.39 -18.45
CA TYR A 464 -13.74 -9.06 -17.15
C TYR A 464 -13.78 -10.58 -17.26
N LEU A 465 -14.64 -11.14 -18.13
CA LEU A 465 -14.67 -12.59 -18.34
C LEU A 465 -13.35 -13.14 -18.89
N TYR A 466 -12.57 -12.30 -19.58
CA TYR A 466 -11.25 -12.64 -20.14
C TYR A 466 -10.11 -12.39 -19.16
N THR A 467 -10.15 -11.27 -18.43
CA THR A 467 -8.97 -10.75 -17.73
C THR A 467 -9.11 -10.76 -16.21
N ASP A 468 -10.29 -11.04 -15.67
CA ASP A 468 -10.68 -10.76 -14.29
C ASP A 468 -10.59 -9.27 -13.90
N ASP A 469 -10.20 -8.37 -14.81
CA ASP A 469 -10.02 -6.95 -14.53
C ASP A 469 -11.21 -6.12 -14.98
N VAL A 470 -11.49 -5.07 -14.22
CA VAL A 470 -12.54 -4.10 -14.52
C VAL A 470 -11.88 -2.76 -14.76
N ASP A 471 -12.12 -2.20 -15.93
CA ASP A 471 -11.51 -0.98 -16.43
C ASP A 471 -12.64 -0.02 -16.82
N LEU A 472 -13.25 0.58 -15.81
CA LEU A 472 -14.35 1.54 -15.93
C LEU A 472 -14.15 2.70 -15.00
N SER A 473 -14.74 3.84 -15.38
CA SER A 473 -14.94 4.92 -14.44
C SER A 473 -15.87 4.45 -13.31
N PRO A 474 -15.70 4.96 -12.08
CA PRO A 474 -16.57 4.58 -10.97
C PRO A 474 -18.05 4.90 -11.19
N ASP A 475 -18.36 5.94 -11.99
CA ASP A 475 -19.74 6.30 -12.34
C ASP A 475 -20.39 5.22 -13.23
N GLU A 476 -19.63 4.65 -14.18
CA GLU A 476 -20.09 3.56 -15.05
C GLU A 476 -20.09 2.20 -14.33
N ALA A 477 -19.32 2.05 -13.25
CA ALA A 477 -19.25 0.82 -12.46
C ALA A 477 -20.59 0.45 -11.81
N ILE A 478 -21.53 1.41 -11.63
CA ILE A 478 -22.91 1.13 -11.18
C ILE A 478 -23.64 0.28 -12.22
N GLY A 479 -23.49 0.59 -13.51
CA GLY A 479 -24.09 -0.21 -14.59
C GLY A 479 -23.50 -1.63 -14.63
N LEU A 480 -22.21 -1.76 -14.32
CA LEU A 480 -21.56 -3.06 -14.22
C LEU A 480 -22.00 -3.84 -12.97
N LEU A 481 -22.30 -3.15 -11.86
CA LEU A 481 -22.86 -3.75 -10.65
C LEU A 481 -24.25 -4.34 -10.94
N ASP A 482 -25.12 -3.63 -11.65
CA ASP A 482 -26.43 -4.13 -12.10
C ASP A 482 -26.27 -5.39 -12.97
N LEU A 483 -25.37 -5.32 -13.94
CA LEU A 483 -25.11 -6.44 -14.84
C LEU A 483 -24.56 -7.66 -14.09
N SER A 484 -23.65 -7.45 -13.14
CA SER A 484 -23.10 -8.52 -12.30
C SER A 484 -24.18 -9.20 -11.45
N ASN A 485 -25.15 -8.44 -10.95
CA ASN A 485 -26.28 -8.97 -10.20
C ASN A 485 -27.25 -9.72 -11.13
N SER A 486 -27.52 -9.18 -12.33
CA SER A 486 -28.39 -9.79 -13.34
C SER A 486 -27.87 -11.13 -13.87
N TYR A 487 -26.55 -11.26 -14.00
CA TYR A 487 -25.89 -12.49 -14.44
C TYR A 487 -25.33 -13.36 -13.30
N CYS A 488 -25.62 -13.01 -12.04
CA CYS A 488 -25.22 -13.76 -10.84
C CYS A 488 -23.69 -13.95 -10.68
N GLU A 489 -22.89 -12.95 -11.07
CA GLU A 489 -21.42 -12.98 -10.97
C GLU A 489 -20.92 -12.31 -9.68
N GLU A 490 -20.83 -13.09 -8.59
CA GLU A 490 -20.50 -12.57 -7.24
C GLU A 490 -19.09 -11.97 -7.11
N LEU A 491 -18.10 -12.55 -7.80
CA LEU A 491 -16.73 -12.00 -7.80
C LEU A 491 -16.65 -10.63 -8.49
N LEU A 492 -17.40 -10.47 -9.60
CA LEU A 492 -17.49 -9.20 -10.31
C LEU A 492 -18.19 -8.15 -9.45
N LYS A 493 -19.26 -8.56 -8.77
CA LYS A 493 -19.98 -7.72 -7.83
C LYS A 493 -19.04 -7.15 -6.75
N MET A 494 -18.25 -8.00 -6.10
CA MET A 494 -17.26 -7.54 -5.11
C MET A 494 -16.20 -6.59 -5.71
N LYS A 495 -15.74 -6.82 -6.95
CA LYS A 495 -14.82 -5.90 -7.63
C LYS A 495 -15.46 -4.55 -7.94
N CYS A 496 -16.72 -4.54 -8.40
CA CYS A 496 -17.47 -3.31 -8.63
C CYS A 496 -17.68 -2.53 -7.32
N GLU A 497 -18.03 -3.22 -6.23
CA GLU A 497 -18.15 -2.59 -4.91
C GLU A 497 -16.84 -1.92 -4.46
N SER A 498 -15.69 -2.57 -4.68
CA SER A 498 -14.37 -2.01 -4.38
C SER A 498 -14.04 -0.77 -5.22
N LEU A 499 -14.36 -0.80 -6.52
CA LEU A 499 -14.14 0.34 -7.42
C LEU A 499 -15.03 1.52 -7.09
N ILE A 500 -16.32 1.27 -6.84
CA ILE A 500 -17.29 2.32 -6.48
C ILE A 500 -16.87 2.98 -5.17
N ARG A 501 -16.45 2.21 -4.17
CA ARG A 501 -15.99 2.73 -2.87
C ARG A 501 -14.91 3.79 -2.96
N GLN A 502 -13.99 3.65 -3.93
CA GLN A 502 -12.88 4.57 -4.11
C GLN A 502 -13.30 5.95 -4.62
N SER A 503 -14.52 6.08 -5.15
CA SER A 503 -15.06 7.31 -5.75
C SER A 503 -16.11 8.03 -4.91
N ILE A 504 -16.45 7.47 -3.74
CA ILE A 504 -17.52 8.00 -2.90
C ILE A 504 -17.16 9.41 -2.43
N SER A 505 -18.07 10.33 -2.65
CA SER A 505 -18.02 11.73 -2.24
C SER A 505 -19.35 12.11 -1.59
N VAL A 506 -19.39 13.28 -0.96
CA VAL A 506 -20.63 13.84 -0.40
C VAL A 506 -21.73 13.95 -1.45
N ASP A 507 -21.36 14.26 -2.70
CA ASP A 507 -22.32 14.52 -3.78
C ASP A 507 -22.95 13.25 -4.35
N ASN A 508 -22.26 12.10 -4.31
CA ASN A 508 -22.73 10.86 -4.93
C ASN A 508 -23.11 9.76 -3.93
N VAL A 509 -22.69 9.84 -2.66
CA VAL A 509 -22.87 8.75 -1.68
C VAL A 509 -24.32 8.35 -1.47
N ALA A 510 -25.26 9.31 -1.51
CA ALA A 510 -26.68 9.03 -1.33
C ALA A 510 -27.22 8.14 -2.47
N MET A 511 -26.94 8.49 -3.73
CA MET A 511 -27.34 7.68 -4.88
C MET A 511 -26.65 6.31 -4.87
N LEU A 512 -25.38 6.25 -4.48
CA LEU A 512 -24.64 5.00 -4.35
C LEU A 512 -25.17 4.11 -3.22
N TYR A 513 -25.64 4.69 -2.12
CA TYR A 513 -26.33 3.98 -1.04
C TYR A 513 -27.63 3.35 -1.54
N ALA A 514 -28.46 4.09 -2.27
CA ALA A 514 -29.68 3.56 -2.89
C ALA A 514 -29.39 2.45 -3.90
N ALA A 515 -28.37 2.64 -4.76
CA ALA A 515 -27.95 1.62 -5.72
C ALA A 515 -27.47 0.34 -5.01
N ALA A 516 -26.71 0.48 -3.91
CA ALA A 516 -26.23 -0.65 -3.13
C ALA A 516 -27.39 -1.48 -2.55
N ILE A 517 -28.43 -0.82 -2.03
CA ILE A 517 -29.65 -1.50 -1.56
C ILE A 517 -30.36 -2.20 -2.73
N LYS A 518 -30.56 -1.49 -3.84
CA LYS A 518 -31.27 -2.01 -5.03
C LYS A 518 -30.62 -3.29 -5.58
N PHE A 519 -29.29 -3.33 -5.62
CA PHE A 519 -28.52 -4.45 -6.17
C PHE A 519 -28.02 -5.45 -5.09
N GLY A 520 -28.49 -5.30 -3.84
CA GLY A 520 -28.15 -6.19 -2.74
C GLY A 520 -26.64 -6.24 -2.44
N ALA A 521 -25.94 -5.12 -2.59
CA ALA A 521 -24.51 -4.97 -2.37
C ALA A 521 -24.22 -4.54 -0.93
N GLN A 522 -24.31 -5.48 0.02
CA GLN A 522 -24.25 -5.18 1.47
C GLN A 522 -22.98 -4.46 1.88
N THR A 523 -21.84 -4.83 1.30
CA THR A 523 -20.57 -4.27 1.75
C THR A 523 -20.40 -2.83 1.25
N LEU A 524 -20.86 -2.52 0.05
CA LEU A 524 -20.96 -1.15 -0.44
C LEU A 524 -21.99 -0.34 0.37
N GLU A 525 -23.15 -0.91 0.69
CA GLU A 525 -24.19 -0.27 1.50
C GLU A 525 -23.62 0.19 2.86
N ASP A 526 -22.96 -0.72 3.59
CA ASP A 526 -22.38 -0.42 4.90
C ASP A 526 -21.32 0.68 4.82
N PHE A 527 -20.53 0.70 3.74
CA PHE A 527 -19.53 1.74 3.51
C PHE A 527 -20.18 3.09 3.23
N CYS A 528 -21.14 3.14 2.29
CA CYS A 528 -21.88 4.36 1.97
C CYS A 528 -22.61 4.91 3.20
N PHE A 529 -23.19 4.04 4.03
CA PHE A 529 -23.84 4.42 5.27
C PHE A 529 -22.84 5.05 6.26
N ARG A 530 -21.68 4.41 6.49
CA ARG A 530 -20.63 4.96 7.37
C ARG A 530 -20.09 6.30 6.87
N PHE A 531 -19.81 6.40 5.57
CA PHE A 531 -19.39 7.66 4.95
C PHE A 531 -20.45 8.75 5.16
N SER A 532 -21.72 8.40 4.94
CA SER A 532 -22.85 9.33 5.14
C SER A 532 -23.00 9.75 6.60
N LEU A 533 -22.75 8.87 7.57
CA LEU A 533 -22.75 9.23 8.99
C LEU A 533 -21.64 10.23 9.31
N ASN A 534 -20.43 9.98 8.78
CA ASN A 534 -19.28 10.86 9.01
C ASN A 534 -19.48 12.26 8.41
N HIS A 535 -20.22 12.34 7.29
CA HIS A 535 -20.50 13.57 6.56
C HIS A 535 -21.98 13.99 6.61
N MET A 536 -22.69 13.62 7.68
CA MET A 536 -24.17 13.66 7.75
C MET A 536 -24.77 15.00 7.33
N THR A 537 -24.27 16.10 7.85
CA THR A 537 -24.78 17.43 7.53
C THR A 537 -24.66 17.74 6.04
N ALA A 538 -23.51 17.44 5.44
CA ALA A 538 -23.26 17.74 4.03
C ALA A 538 -24.04 16.80 3.11
N VAL A 539 -24.11 15.51 3.46
CA VAL A 539 -24.83 14.49 2.68
C VAL A 539 -26.34 14.75 2.70
N THR A 540 -26.93 15.02 3.86
CA THR A 540 -28.38 15.29 3.97
C THR A 540 -28.81 16.58 3.28
N GLN A 541 -27.89 17.50 3.03
CA GLN A 541 -28.12 18.73 2.27
C GLN A 541 -27.84 18.58 0.77
N SER A 542 -27.28 17.45 0.33
CA SER A 542 -26.93 17.22 -1.07
C SER A 542 -28.17 17.01 -1.95
N GLU A 543 -28.07 17.39 -3.23
CA GLU A 543 -29.15 17.16 -4.20
C GLU A 543 -29.44 15.67 -4.39
N ALA A 544 -28.39 14.83 -4.32
CA ALA A 544 -28.50 13.39 -4.41
C ALA A 544 -29.35 12.79 -3.28
N PHE A 545 -29.21 13.28 -2.05
CA PHE A 545 -30.01 12.81 -0.92
C PHE A 545 -31.48 13.22 -1.04
N ASN A 546 -31.76 14.42 -1.56
CA ASN A 546 -33.13 14.90 -1.80
C ASN A 546 -33.87 14.09 -2.88
N LYS A 547 -33.15 13.41 -3.77
CA LYS A 547 -33.71 12.56 -4.83
C LYS A 547 -33.97 11.12 -4.39
N LEU A 548 -33.64 10.75 -3.15
CA LEU A 548 -33.86 9.40 -2.64
C LEU A 548 -35.34 9.10 -2.42
N ASP A 549 -35.71 7.85 -2.68
CA ASP A 549 -37.05 7.34 -2.38
C ASP A 549 -37.32 7.39 -0.87
N GLU A 550 -38.57 7.70 -0.49
CA GLU A 550 -38.97 7.83 0.92
C GLU A 550 -38.67 6.58 1.75
N SER A 551 -38.76 5.39 1.15
CA SER A 551 -38.44 4.12 1.80
C SER A 551 -36.96 4.02 2.18
N VAL A 552 -36.07 4.44 1.27
CA VAL A 552 -34.61 4.44 1.49
C VAL A 552 -34.24 5.47 2.54
N VAL A 553 -34.86 6.66 2.51
CA VAL A 553 -34.64 7.71 3.52
C VAL A 553 -35.09 7.24 4.90
N LYS A 554 -36.26 6.59 5.00
CA LYS A 554 -36.77 6.07 6.27
C LYS A 554 -35.86 4.99 6.86
N GLU A 555 -35.37 4.07 6.03
CA GLU A 555 -34.40 3.06 6.44
C GLU A 555 -33.07 3.69 6.88
N PHE A 556 -32.57 4.69 6.14
CA PHE A 556 -31.37 5.43 6.50
C PHE A 556 -31.49 6.12 7.86
N ILE A 557 -32.61 6.82 8.11
CA ILE A 557 -32.88 7.49 9.40
C ILE A 557 -32.97 6.46 10.52
N TYR A 558 -33.64 5.34 10.29
CA TYR A 558 -33.73 4.26 11.26
C TYR A 558 -32.34 3.74 11.63
N LYS A 559 -31.49 3.39 10.65
CA LYS A 559 -30.11 2.95 10.88
C LYS A 559 -29.26 4.02 11.56
N ALA A 560 -29.39 5.29 11.17
CA ALA A 560 -28.68 6.40 11.79
C ALA A 560 -29.08 6.59 13.27
N SER A 561 -30.35 6.38 13.59
CA SER A 561 -30.84 6.44 14.98
C SER A 561 -30.23 5.34 15.86
N LEU A 562 -30.10 4.12 15.33
CA LEU A 562 -29.44 3.01 16.01
C LEU A 562 -27.95 3.26 16.18
N ALA A 563 -27.31 3.89 15.20
CA ALA A 563 -25.91 4.31 15.27
C ALA A 563 -25.65 5.50 16.21
N GLY A 564 -26.71 6.06 16.83
CA GLY A 564 -26.59 7.14 17.80
C GLY A 564 -26.38 8.53 17.20
N ALA A 565 -26.60 8.70 15.89
CA ALA A 565 -26.37 9.96 15.19
C ALA A 565 -27.23 11.14 15.70
N PHE A 566 -28.35 10.85 16.36
CA PHE A 566 -29.27 11.86 16.91
C PHE A 566 -29.16 12.04 18.43
N ARG A 567 -28.15 11.42 19.08
CA ARG A 567 -27.90 11.65 20.51
C ARG A 567 -26.99 12.86 20.66
N ASN A 568 -27.55 13.95 21.20
CA ASN A 568 -26.82 15.16 21.61
C ASN A 568 -25.82 14.89 22.73
#